data_AF-A0A7C5DL88-F1
#
_entry.id   AF-A0A7C5DL88-F1
#
_cell.length_a   1.000
_cell.length_b   1.000
_cell.length_c   1.000
_cell.angle_alpha   90.00
_cell.angle_beta   90.00
_cell.angle_gamma   90.00
#
_symmetry.space_group_name_H-M   'P 1'
#
loop_
_entity.id
_entity.type
_entity.pdbx_description
1 polymer ?
#
loop_
_entity_poly.entity_id
_entity_poly.type
_entity_poly.pdbx_seq_one_letter_code
_entity_poly.pdbx_strand_id
1 'polypeptide(L)'
;NAFWNPPVFSGMPIYHRIGGTVLSFDTFVGKILGKIFYINIWIYLIGFIGMFYLLQFFKLGFWESVFGGLGFIFIPHFMSLLNIGHFAKFRPIMYMPLVTFFFLSFLNKKNLLWFFGFIFAFSIQIRTQHYQIIFYQIMILLFVGLYYLIAMLINKKAKRFILKIVLIIGGTLLITAMVAQPLFVTNEYTPYSIRGGTGEEESTGLDMDYATGWSMHPTELLTFVIPRFYGGTSNELYTGTKVEQWHNKKLPTYWGHMPFTQAYDYFGVVLLFFAIMGLIVSFKKGLIKVTLALFLLSLFLSFGRHLPFLYSLFFQHIPFFNKFRVPSMILVVMQFILVIWAAFGLKSILEITKENVKKVQNIIFGIGGTLILVGLIVLIFGSSFPLEKASDASQYEPQVLDMIRQVRLEMMQTDALRMIIFTLVTAVLILLFIHKAIRKYIFIGAVIIILLIDLIPYMKKAEGELYDPVKLEKQHFKLKPANKAILKDTSYYRVFPITENPFNNNDWSYYH
;
A
#
# COMPACT_ATOMS: atom_id res chain seq x y z
N ASN A 1 27.26 19.60 19.51
CA ASN A 1 26.92 18.27 18.97
C ASN A 1 25.57 18.29 18.23
N ALA A 2 25.50 18.86 17.03
CA ALA A 2 24.26 18.98 16.25
C ALA A 2 23.78 17.64 15.61
N PHE A 3 24.56 16.56 15.76
CA PHE A 3 24.35 15.28 15.07
C PHE A 3 24.07 14.09 15.99
N TRP A 4 23.97 14.33 17.30
CA TRP A 4 23.67 13.31 18.32
C TRP A 4 22.49 13.78 19.18
N ASN A 5 21.55 12.89 19.48
CA ASN A 5 20.42 13.14 20.37
C ASN A 5 20.60 12.28 21.64
N PRO A 6 21.17 12.82 22.73
CA PRO A 6 21.40 12.10 23.99
C PRO A 6 20.13 11.55 24.67
N PRO A 7 18.99 12.28 24.67
CA PRO A 7 17.72 11.81 25.23
C PRO A 7 17.20 10.48 24.69
N VAL A 8 17.29 10.26 23.38
CA VAL A 8 16.61 9.14 22.71
C VAL A 8 17.44 7.86 22.80
N PHE A 9 16.87 6.80 23.37
CA PHE A 9 17.48 5.47 23.52
C PHE A 9 18.90 5.51 24.12
N SER A 10 19.11 6.32 25.15
CA SER A 10 20.44 6.54 25.76
C SER A 10 21.48 7.09 24.78
N GLY A 11 21.03 7.81 23.76
CA GLY A 11 21.87 8.47 22.77
C GLY A 11 21.83 7.77 21.42
N MET A 12 21.40 8.49 20.37
CA MET A 12 21.49 8.02 18.99
C MET A 12 21.92 9.13 18.01
N PRO A 13 22.60 8.78 16.91
CA PRO A 13 22.90 9.74 15.85
C PRO A 13 21.61 10.18 15.13
N ILE A 14 21.47 11.49 14.89
CA ILE A 14 20.29 12.08 14.23
C ILE A 14 20.57 12.64 12.84
N TYR A 15 21.85 12.73 12.45
CA TYR A 15 22.25 13.32 11.17
C TYR A 15 21.63 12.61 9.96
N HIS A 16 21.35 11.31 10.08
CA HIS A 16 20.71 10.54 9.02
C HIS A 16 19.26 10.95 8.73
N ARG A 17 18.60 11.59 9.71
CA ARG A 17 17.18 12.00 9.63
C ARG A 17 16.99 13.52 9.60
N ILE A 18 17.88 14.28 10.23
CA ILE A 18 17.81 15.74 10.42
C ILE A 18 18.93 16.46 9.63
N GLY A 19 19.59 15.76 8.70
CA GLY A 19 20.64 16.33 7.85
C GLY A 19 20.20 17.58 7.08
N GLY A 20 21.18 18.39 6.66
CA GLY A 20 20.92 19.65 5.95
C GLY A 20 20.02 19.46 4.74
N THR A 21 18.92 20.22 4.67
CA THR A 21 18.04 20.22 3.50
C THR A 21 18.72 20.96 2.35
N VAL A 22 19.16 20.23 1.32
CA VAL A 22 19.63 20.85 0.08
C VAL A 22 18.46 21.49 -0.64
N LEU A 23 18.62 22.75 -1.04
CA LEU A 23 17.59 23.51 -1.74
C LEU A 23 17.32 22.85 -3.11
N SER A 24 16.07 22.50 -3.35
CA SER A 24 15.66 21.74 -4.52
C SER A 24 14.21 22.02 -4.86
N PHE A 25 13.77 21.63 -6.05
CA PHE A 25 12.42 21.92 -6.50
C PHE A 25 11.34 21.36 -5.56
N ASP A 26 11.47 20.11 -5.11
CA ASP A 26 10.57 19.46 -4.16
C ASP A 26 10.56 20.14 -2.77
N THR A 27 11.71 20.60 -2.27
CA THR A 27 11.80 21.31 -0.98
C THR A 27 11.24 22.73 -1.09
N PHE A 28 11.43 23.39 -2.23
CA PHE A 28 10.84 24.70 -2.54
C PHE A 28 9.32 24.62 -2.67
N VAL A 29 8.83 23.67 -3.47
CA VAL A 29 7.40 23.38 -3.64
C VAL A 29 6.77 22.99 -2.31
N GLY A 30 7.42 22.14 -1.51
CA GLY A 30 6.94 21.79 -0.17
C GLY A 30 6.80 23.00 0.76
N LYS A 31 7.77 23.93 0.74
CA LYS A 31 7.74 25.16 1.54
C LYS A 31 6.65 26.15 1.12
N ILE A 32 6.30 26.18 -0.17
CA ILE A 32 5.28 27.10 -0.71
C ILE A 32 3.90 26.46 -0.68
N LEU A 33 3.73 25.30 -1.30
CA LEU A 33 2.42 24.62 -1.39
C LEU A 33 1.93 24.12 -0.03
N GLY A 34 2.85 23.77 0.89
CA GLY A 34 2.49 23.39 2.25
C GLY A 34 1.84 24.53 3.06
N LYS A 35 1.92 25.78 2.57
CA LYS A 35 1.21 26.93 3.17
C LYS A 35 -0.17 27.18 2.58
N ILE A 36 -0.47 26.63 1.40
CA ILE A 36 -1.71 26.93 0.64
C ILE A 36 -2.74 25.80 0.79
N PHE A 37 -2.29 24.55 0.86
CA PHE A 37 -3.14 23.38 1.15
C PHE A 37 -2.38 22.35 1.99
N TYR A 38 -3.10 21.46 2.66
CA TYR A 38 -2.52 20.31 3.33
C TYR A 38 -1.73 19.48 2.31
N ILE A 39 -0.41 19.33 2.51
CA ILE A 39 0.54 18.73 1.55
C ILE A 39 0.10 17.34 1.05
N ASN A 40 -0.68 16.62 1.86
CA ASN A 40 -1.19 15.29 1.52
C ASN A 40 -2.20 15.30 0.36
N ILE A 41 -2.99 16.37 0.20
CA ILE A 41 -3.94 16.51 -0.93
C ILE A 41 -3.18 16.57 -2.25
N TRP A 42 -2.07 17.32 -2.29
CA TRP A 42 -1.21 17.38 -3.47
C TRP A 42 -0.61 16.03 -3.82
N ILE A 43 -0.22 15.24 -2.81
CA ILE A 43 0.37 13.91 -3.04
C ILE A 43 -0.67 12.93 -3.58
N TYR A 44 -1.91 12.96 -3.08
CA TYR A 44 -3.02 12.20 -3.68
C TYR A 44 -3.29 12.64 -5.12
N LEU A 45 -3.29 13.95 -5.39
CA LEU A 45 -3.49 14.47 -6.74
C LEU A 45 -2.39 13.99 -7.70
N ILE A 46 -1.14 13.90 -7.25
CA ILE A 46 -0.04 13.32 -8.03
C ILE A 46 -0.32 11.84 -8.34
N GLY A 47 -0.80 11.06 -7.37
CA GLY A 47 -1.22 9.68 -7.59
C GLY A 47 -2.32 9.54 -8.63
N PHE A 48 -3.37 10.38 -8.54
CA PHE A 48 -4.46 10.43 -9.51
C PHE A 48 -3.96 10.79 -10.91
N ILE A 49 -3.22 11.88 -11.04
CA ILE A 49 -2.70 12.39 -12.31
C ILE A 49 -1.75 11.37 -12.95
N GLY A 50 -0.85 10.80 -12.15
CA GLY A 50 0.08 9.77 -12.61
C GLY A 50 -0.65 8.55 -13.16
N MET A 51 -1.66 8.05 -12.44
CA MET A 51 -2.44 6.90 -12.87
C MET A 51 -3.28 7.24 -14.11
N PHE A 52 -3.92 8.41 -14.13
CA PHE A 52 -4.69 8.89 -15.27
C PHE A 52 -3.84 8.89 -16.56
N TYR A 53 -2.65 9.50 -16.52
CA TYR A 53 -1.75 9.57 -17.68
C TYR A 53 -1.13 8.21 -18.04
N LEU A 54 -0.85 7.36 -17.06
CA LEU A 54 -0.40 6.00 -17.31
C LEU A 54 -1.46 5.20 -18.09
N LEU A 55 -2.73 5.32 -17.72
CA LEU A 55 -3.84 4.66 -18.40
C LEU A 55 -4.06 5.24 -19.81
N GLN A 56 -3.91 6.56 -19.98
CA GLN A 56 -3.91 7.20 -21.31
C GLN A 56 -2.78 6.68 -22.19
N PHE A 57 -1.59 6.46 -21.63
CA PHE A 57 -0.46 5.85 -22.36
C PHE A 57 -0.80 4.45 -22.89
N PHE A 58 -1.57 3.66 -22.14
CA PHE A 58 -2.09 2.37 -22.59
C PHE A 58 -3.29 2.46 -23.54
N LYS A 59 -3.62 3.67 -24.03
CA LYS A 59 -4.72 3.97 -24.95
C LYS A 59 -6.10 3.69 -24.35
N LEU A 60 -6.28 3.92 -23.05
CA LEU A 60 -7.60 3.96 -22.43
C LEU A 60 -8.21 5.36 -22.60
N GLY A 61 -9.54 5.43 -22.64
CA GLY A 61 -10.26 6.70 -22.79
C GLY A 61 -10.24 7.54 -21.51
N PHE A 62 -10.78 8.77 -21.59
CA PHE A 62 -10.80 9.71 -20.49
C PHE A 62 -11.48 9.13 -19.24
N TRP A 63 -12.65 8.52 -19.39
CA TRP A 63 -13.46 8.04 -18.27
C TRP A 63 -12.87 6.80 -17.60
N GLU A 64 -12.23 5.93 -18.39
CA GLU A 64 -11.50 4.77 -17.88
C GLU A 64 -10.27 5.21 -17.08
N SER A 65 -9.58 6.26 -17.53
CA SER A 65 -8.48 6.88 -16.79
C SER A 65 -8.96 7.57 -15.50
N VAL A 66 -10.11 8.25 -15.51
CA VAL A 66 -10.71 8.83 -14.29
C VAL A 66 -11.09 7.73 -13.30
N PHE A 67 -11.77 6.67 -13.76
CA PHE A 67 -12.14 5.52 -12.95
C PHE A 67 -10.92 4.87 -12.30
N GLY A 68 -9.86 4.59 -13.07
CA GLY A 68 -8.63 4.02 -12.52
C GLY A 68 -7.87 4.99 -11.60
N GLY A 69 -7.83 6.29 -11.93
CA GLY A 69 -7.21 7.30 -11.08
C GLY A 69 -7.88 7.40 -9.71
N LEU A 70 -9.22 7.47 -9.68
CA LEU A 70 -10.00 7.46 -8.44
C LEU A 70 -9.84 6.14 -7.69
N GLY A 71 -9.96 5.01 -8.40
CA GLY A 71 -9.77 3.67 -7.83
C GLY A 71 -8.42 3.50 -7.14
N PHE A 72 -7.35 4.11 -7.66
CA PHE A 72 -6.03 4.09 -7.03
C PHE A 72 -5.95 4.94 -5.76
N ILE A 73 -6.36 6.21 -5.82
CA ILE A 73 -6.17 7.12 -4.68
C ILE A 73 -7.09 6.80 -3.50
N PHE A 74 -8.25 6.18 -3.76
CA PHE A 74 -9.23 5.84 -2.73
C PHE A 74 -9.00 4.44 -2.12
N ILE A 75 -7.94 3.71 -2.48
CA ILE A 75 -7.60 2.44 -1.80
C ILE A 75 -7.40 2.70 -0.30
N PRO A 76 -8.19 2.05 0.58
CA PRO A 76 -8.18 2.32 2.03
C PRO A 76 -6.80 2.22 2.68
N HIS A 77 -5.98 1.25 2.25
CA HIS A 77 -4.62 1.06 2.74
C HIS A 77 -3.81 2.38 2.72
N PHE A 78 -3.95 3.20 1.67
CA PHE A 78 -3.17 4.42 1.52
C PHE A 78 -3.55 5.51 2.53
N MET A 79 -4.83 5.60 2.89
CA MET A 79 -5.28 6.52 3.95
C MET A 79 -4.83 6.04 5.32
N SER A 80 -4.82 4.73 5.58
CA SER A 80 -4.26 4.17 6.81
C SER A 80 -2.80 4.60 6.99
N LEU A 81 -1.98 4.54 5.92
CA LEU A 81 -0.58 4.96 5.99
C LEU A 81 -0.43 6.44 6.37
N LEU A 82 -1.34 7.31 5.94
CA LEU A 82 -1.32 8.72 6.33
C LEU A 82 -1.66 8.90 7.80
N ASN A 83 -2.75 8.27 8.27
CA ASN A 83 -3.22 8.42 9.64
C ASN A 83 -2.19 7.91 10.67
N ILE A 84 -1.55 6.77 10.39
CA ILE A 84 -0.58 6.15 11.31
C ILE A 84 0.82 6.78 11.20
N GLY A 85 0.98 7.85 10.41
CA GLY A 85 2.24 8.58 10.29
C GLY A 85 3.30 7.91 9.40
N HIS A 86 2.92 6.90 8.60
CA HIS A 86 3.78 6.24 7.61
C HIS A 86 3.93 7.07 6.32
N PHE A 87 4.14 8.37 6.45
CA PHE A 87 4.23 9.32 5.34
C PHE A 87 5.40 9.03 4.38
N ALA A 88 6.51 8.49 4.90
CA ALA A 88 7.63 8.06 4.08
C ALA A 88 7.27 6.90 3.15
N LYS A 89 6.33 6.02 3.53
CA LYS A 89 5.82 4.92 2.68
C LYS A 89 4.75 5.43 1.71
N PHE A 90 3.83 6.26 2.18
CA PHE A 90 2.73 6.79 1.38
C PHE A 90 3.20 7.61 0.16
N ARG A 91 4.13 8.55 0.36
CA ARG A 91 4.63 9.44 -0.70
C ARG A 91 5.11 8.67 -1.95
N PRO A 92 6.08 7.75 -1.86
CA PRO A 92 6.59 7.08 -3.03
C PRO A 92 5.54 6.24 -3.73
N ILE A 93 4.57 5.66 -3.00
CA ILE A 93 3.43 4.94 -3.59
C ILE A 93 2.65 5.86 -4.54
N MET A 94 2.34 7.08 -4.12
CA MET A 94 1.63 8.05 -4.95
C MET A 94 2.42 8.53 -6.16
N TYR A 95 3.76 8.51 -6.10
CA TYR A 95 4.59 8.78 -7.27
C TYR A 95 4.71 7.58 -8.23
N MET A 96 4.39 6.35 -7.81
CA MET A 96 4.59 5.13 -8.62
C MET A 96 3.96 5.21 -10.03
N PRO A 97 2.70 5.66 -10.18
CA PRO A 97 2.09 5.73 -11.51
C PRO A 97 2.75 6.75 -12.41
N LEU A 98 3.14 7.91 -11.86
CA LEU A 98 3.76 8.99 -12.62
C LEU A 98 5.17 8.61 -13.11
N VAL A 99 5.97 7.98 -12.25
CA VAL A 99 7.30 7.46 -12.61
C VAL A 99 7.17 6.41 -13.72
N THR A 100 6.22 5.48 -13.57
CA THR A 100 5.94 4.46 -14.59
C THR A 100 5.51 5.09 -15.91
N PHE A 101 4.60 6.08 -15.88
CA PHE A 101 4.13 6.79 -17.07
C PHE A 101 5.28 7.48 -17.83
N PHE A 102 6.13 8.24 -17.13
CA PHE A 102 7.26 8.91 -17.76
C PHE A 102 8.26 7.92 -18.34
N PHE A 103 8.57 6.85 -17.61
CA PHE A 103 9.48 5.81 -18.08
C PHE A 103 8.98 5.13 -19.35
N LEU A 104 7.72 4.70 -19.38
CA LEU A 104 7.16 4.04 -20.56
C LEU A 104 6.99 5.01 -21.74
N SER A 105 6.64 6.27 -21.46
CA SER A 105 6.60 7.32 -22.49
C SER A 105 7.98 7.60 -23.08
N PHE A 106 9.01 7.61 -22.24
CA PHE A 106 10.41 7.67 -22.64
C PHE A 106 10.77 6.48 -23.54
N LEU A 107 10.42 5.25 -23.18
CA LEU A 107 10.70 4.08 -24.04
C LEU A 107 9.96 4.18 -25.39
N ASN A 108 8.72 4.65 -25.39
CA ASN A 108 7.85 4.69 -26.56
C ASN A 108 8.08 5.88 -27.52
N LYS A 109 8.63 7.01 -27.07
CA LYS A 109 8.86 8.20 -27.90
C LYS A 109 10.36 8.50 -28.09
N LYS A 110 10.72 9.23 -29.15
CA LYS A 110 12.09 9.73 -29.39
C LYS A 110 12.41 11.05 -28.67
N ASN A 111 11.52 11.51 -27.79
CA ASN A 111 11.58 12.85 -27.20
C ASN A 111 12.27 12.81 -25.81
N LEU A 112 13.28 13.67 -25.63
CA LEU A 112 14.05 13.82 -24.39
C LEU A 112 13.24 14.40 -23.21
N LEU A 113 12.14 15.11 -23.48
CA LEU A 113 11.24 15.61 -22.43
C LEU A 113 10.75 14.47 -21.52
N TRP A 114 10.40 13.30 -22.09
CA TRP A 114 9.96 12.15 -21.30
C TRP A 114 11.11 11.50 -20.53
N PHE A 115 12.32 11.58 -21.08
CA PHE A 115 13.53 11.09 -20.42
C PHE A 115 13.86 11.94 -19.18
N PHE A 116 13.90 13.26 -19.34
CA PHE A 116 14.11 14.18 -18.21
C PHE A 116 12.93 14.17 -17.23
N GLY A 117 11.69 14.00 -17.72
CA GLY A 117 10.53 13.80 -16.88
C GLY A 117 10.63 12.53 -16.02
N PHE A 118 11.15 11.44 -16.58
CA PHE A 118 11.43 10.21 -15.83
C PHE A 118 12.51 10.44 -14.77
N ILE A 119 13.65 11.05 -15.14
CA ILE A 119 14.73 11.37 -14.20
C ILE A 119 14.22 12.22 -13.05
N PHE A 120 13.45 13.26 -13.36
CA PHE A 120 12.89 14.17 -12.38
C PHE A 120 11.90 13.46 -11.45
N ALA A 121 10.91 12.77 -12.00
CA ALA A 121 9.90 12.07 -11.22
C ALA A 121 10.51 10.97 -10.33
N PHE A 122 11.44 10.18 -10.88
CA PHE A 122 12.07 9.10 -10.13
C PHE A 122 13.05 9.64 -9.07
N SER A 123 13.77 10.72 -9.35
CA SER A 123 14.60 11.38 -8.33
C SER A 123 13.77 11.86 -7.14
N ILE A 124 12.60 12.48 -7.39
CA ILE A 124 11.69 12.89 -6.31
C ILE A 124 11.21 11.67 -5.52
N GLN A 125 10.84 10.58 -6.20
CA GLN A 125 10.41 9.36 -5.53
C GLN A 125 11.53 8.77 -4.65
N ILE A 126 12.78 8.75 -5.11
CA ILE A 126 13.91 8.24 -4.31
C ILE A 126 14.14 9.10 -3.07
N ARG A 127 14.00 10.42 -3.20
CA ARG A 127 14.13 11.38 -2.09
C ARG A 127 13.07 11.25 -1.00
N THR A 128 12.03 10.44 -1.21
CA THR A 128 11.11 10.06 -0.13
C THR A 128 11.72 9.11 0.91
N GLN A 129 12.90 8.53 0.59
CA GLN A 129 13.74 7.69 1.46
C GLN A 129 13.11 6.36 1.93
N HIS A 130 12.05 5.88 1.27
CA HIS A 130 11.51 4.55 1.52
C HIS A 130 11.99 3.53 0.49
N TYR A 131 13.25 3.10 0.65
CA TYR A 131 13.98 2.26 -0.30
C TYR A 131 13.29 0.95 -0.68
N GLN A 132 12.51 0.35 0.21
CA GLN A 132 11.74 -0.86 -0.10
C GLN A 132 10.61 -0.61 -1.13
N ILE A 133 9.94 0.55 -1.11
CA ILE A 133 8.92 0.90 -2.12
C ILE A 133 9.60 1.31 -3.43
N ILE A 134 10.76 1.98 -3.35
CA ILE A 134 11.59 2.31 -4.51
C ILE A 134 12.06 1.03 -5.21
N PHE A 135 12.45 0.00 -4.45
CA PHE A 135 12.77 -1.31 -4.99
C PHE A 135 11.58 -1.93 -5.73
N TYR A 136 10.37 -1.86 -5.15
CA TYR A 136 9.15 -2.30 -5.84
C TYR A 136 8.82 -1.48 -7.10
N GLN A 137 9.10 -0.18 -7.10
CA GLN A 137 9.04 0.62 -8.33
C GLN A 137 10.00 0.08 -9.38
N ILE A 138 11.25 -0.21 -9.02
CA ILE A 138 12.24 -0.77 -9.95
C ILE A 138 11.75 -2.11 -10.51
N MET A 139 11.11 -2.96 -9.69
CA MET A 139 10.48 -4.19 -10.19
C MET A 139 9.40 -3.91 -11.25
N ILE A 140 8.54 -2.92 -11.04
CA ILE A 140 7.54 -2.51 -12.06
C ILE A 140 8.22 -2.03 -13.34
N LEU A 141 9.23 -1.15 -13.21
CA LEU A 141 9.97 -0.63 -14.36
C LEU A 141 10.71 -1.75 -15.10
N LEU A 142 11.26 -2.73 -14.38
CA LEU A 142 11.94 -3.88 -14.96
C LEU A 142 10.94 -4.74 -15.75
N PHE A 143 9.85 -5.21 -15.13
CA PHE A 143 8.90 -6.10 -15.80
C PHE A 143 8.24 -5.43 -17.00
N VAL A 144 7.67 -4.24 -16.81
CA VAL A 144 6.96 -3.55 -17.89
C VAL A 144 7.96 -2.96 -18.89
N GLY A 145 9.11 -2.46 -18.45
CA GLY A 145 10.17 -1.94 -19.32
C GLY A 145 10.79 -3.00 -20.21
N LEU A 146 11.12 -4.17 -19.66
CA LEU A 146 11.63 -5.30 -20.41
C LEU A 146 10.65 -5.71 -21.51
N TYR A 147 9.34 -5.72 -21.23
CA TYR A 147 8.33 -5.97 -22.26
C TYR A 147 8.46 -5.01 -23.47
N TYR A 148 8.60 -3.70 -23.23
CA TYR A 148 8.79 -2.73 -24.30
C TYR A 148 10.16 -2.84 -24.98
N LEU A 149 11.22 -3.13 -24.22
CA LEU A 149 12.57 -3.29 -24.75
C LEU A 149 12.69 -4.56 -25.64
N ILE A 150 12.17 -5.69 -25.18
CA ILE A 150 12.09 -6.94 -25.94
C ILE A 150 11.27 -6.72 -27.22
N ALA A 151 10.15 -5.99 -27.14
CA ALA A 151 9.39 -5.63 -28.33
C ALA A 151 10.21 -4.80 -29.34
N MET A 152 11.15 -3.95 -28.90
CA MET A 152 12.05 -3.23 -29.83
C MET A 152 13.04 -4.18 -30.52
N LEU A 153 13.55 -5.18 -29.82
CA LEU A 153 14.44 -6.21 -30.39
C LEU A 153 13.71 -7.05 -31.44
N ILE A 154 12.53 -7.58 -31.09
CA ILE A 154 11.72 -8.41 -31.99
C ILE A 154 11.35 -7.65 -33.27
N ASN A 155 11.00 -6.36 -33.13
CA ASN A 155 10.66 -5.50 -34.27
C ASN A 155 11.89 -4.96 -35.04
N LYS A 156 13.07 -5.56 -34.85
CA LYS A 156 14.34 -5.19 -35.52
C LYS A 156 14.75 -3.72 -35.37
N LYS A 157 14.42 -3.08 -34.24
CA LYS A 157 14.74 -1.66 -33.94
C LYS A 157 16.05 -1.53 -33.13
N ALA A 158 17.13 -2.19 -33.57
CA ALA A 158 18.39 -2.30 -32.81
C ALA A 158 19.00 -0.94 -32.41
N LYS A 159 19.10 0.02 -33.35
CA LYS A 159 19.62 1.37 -33.04
C LYS A 159 18.84 2.06 -31.92
N ARG A 160 17.51 1.92 -31.94
CA ARG A 160 16.63 2.50 -30.92
C ARG A 160 16.78 1.78 -29.59
N PHE A 161 16.88 0.45 -29.60
CA PHE A 161 17.12 -0.34 -28.40
C PHE A 161 18.42 0.08 -27.71
N ILE A 162 19.54 0.10 -28.44
CA ILE A 162 20.86 0.49 -27.92
C ILE A 162 20.81 1.92 -27.34
N LEU A 163 20.23 2.87 -28.08
CA LEU A 163 20.06 4.24 -27.60
C LEU A 163 19.27 4.29 -26.28
N LYS A 164 18.19 3.50 -26.14
CA LYS A 164 17.40 3.46 -24.90
C LYS A 164 18.19 2.85 -23.75
N ILE A 165 18.98 1.80 -23.97
CA ILE A 165 19.85 1.22 -22.94
C ILE A 165 20.91 2.24 -22.47
N VAL A 166 21.59 2.91 -23.42
CA VAL A 166 22.59 3.95 -23.08
C VAL A 166 21.94 5.09 -22.29
N LEU A 167 20.76 5.56 -22.71
CA LEU A 167 20.01 6.58 -21.99
C LEU A 167 19.54 6.09 -20.61
N ILE A 168 19.13 4.84 -20.44
CA ILE A 168 18.79 4.28 -19.12
C ILE A 168 20.02 4.30 -18.21
N ILE A 169 21.19 3.88 -18.70
CA ILE A 169 22.44 3.91 -17.91
C ILE A 169 22.80 5.35 -17.53
N GLY A 170 22.84 6.26 -18.50
CA GLY A 170 23.12 7.68 -18.23
C GLY A 170 22.09 8.35 -17.32
N GLY A 171 20.81 7.99 -17.47
CA GLY A 171 19.72 8.46 -16.62
C GLY A 171 19.85 7.96 -15.19
N THR A 172 20.18 6.68 -14.99
CA THR A 172 20.44 6.11 -13.66
C THR A 172 21.62 6.82 -12.99
N LEU A 173 22.72 7.10 -13.71
CA LEU A 173 23.84 7.87 -13.17
C LEU A 173 23.40 9.29 -12.75
N LEU A 174 22.63 9.97 -13.58
CA LEU A 174 22.13 11.32 -13.28
C LEU A 174 21.17 11.32 -12.09
N ILE A 175 20.26 10.35 -12.00
CA ILE A 175 19.35 10.17 -10.85
C ILE A 175 20.17 9.94 -9.59
N THR A 176 21.15 9.04 -9.61
CA THR A 176 22.03 8.78 -8.46
C THR A 176 22.77 10.04 -8.03
N ALA A 177 23.28 10.84 -8.97
CA ALA A 177 23.92 12.13 -8.67
C ALA A 177 22.93 13.14 -8.05
N MET A 178 21.72 13.26 -8.59
CA MET A 178 20.66 14.15 -8.08
C MET A 178 20.17 13.76 -6.68
N VAL A 179 20.28 12.48 -6.33
CA VAL A 179 19.79 11.92 -5.06
C VAL A 179 20.94 11.43 -4.18
N ALA A 180 22.17 11.88 -4.46
CA ALA A 180 23.38 11.44 -3.79
C ALA A 180 23.34 11.69 -2.28
N GLN A 181 22.90 12.88 -1.84
CA GLN A 181 22.88 13.26 -0.43
C GLN A 181 22.13 12.26 0.47
N PRO A 182 20.84 11.95 0.23
CA PRO A 182 20.13 10.99 1.09
C PRO A 182 20.67 9.56 0.96
N LEU A 183 21.18 9.17 -0.22
CA LEU A 183 21.73 7.84 -0.45
C LEU A 183 23.05 7.63 0.31
N PHE A 184 23.99 8.58 0.25
CA PHE A 184 25.27 8.48 0.95
C PHE A 184 25.08 8.45 2.46
N VAL A 185 24.24 9.35 2.99
CA VAL A 185 23.95 9.40 4.42
C VAL A 185 23.29 8.11 4.91
N THR A 186 22.40 7.51 4.11
CA THR A 186 21.80 6.20 4.45
C THR A 186 22.86 5.10 4.42
N ASN A 187 23.72 5.09 3.40
CA ASN A 187 24.76 4.08 3.24
C ASN A 187 25.78 4.12 4.38
N GLU A 188 26.16 5.31 4.82
CA GLU A 188 27.05 5.53 5.98
C GLU A 188 26.42 5.04 7.28
N TYR A 189 25.11 5.29 7.48
CA TYR A 189 24.42 4.89 8.71
C TYR A 189 24.04 3.39 8.75
N THR A 190 23.84 2.75 7.59
CA THR A 190 23.33 1.37 7.50
C THR A 190 24.11 0.35 8.34
N PRO A 191 25.46 0.33 8.33
CA PRO A 191 26.27 -0.58 9.15
C PRO A 191 26.04 -0.44 10.66
N TYR A 192 25.52 0.69 11.14
CA TYR A 192 25.25 0.96 12.55
C TYR A 192 23.78 0.71 12.93
N SER A 193 23.04 0.01 12.07
CA SER A 193 21.63 -0.29 12.28
C SER A 193 21.37 -1.79 12.12
N ILE A 194 20.22 -2.26 12.62
CA ILE A 194 19.78 -3.65 12.43
C ILE A 194 19.76 -4.08 10.95
N ARG A 195 19.63 -3.13 10.01
CA ARG A 195 19.65 -3.40 8.57
C ARG A 195 21.05 -3.64 8.00
N GLY A 196 22.09 -3.37 8.78
CA GLY A 196 23.47 -3.71 8.48
C GLY A 196 23.96 -4.95 9.23
N GLY A 197 23.07 -5.69 9.90
CA GLY A 197 23.43 -6.89 10.67
C GLY A 197 23.95 -6.63 12.08
N THR A 198 23.74 -5.43 12.65
CA THR A 198 24.22 -5.14 14.01
C THR A 198 23.58 -6.06 15.04
N GLY A 199 24.40 -6.79 15.80
CA GLY A 199 23.97 -7.69 16.87
C GLY A 199 24.18 -9.18 16.57
N GLU A 200 24.58 -9.54 15.34
CA GLU A 200 24.92 -10.90 14.94
C GLU A 200 26.27 -10.90 14.19
N GLU A 201 27.14 -11.86 14.50
CA GLU A 201 28.39 -12.03 13.74
C GLU A 201 28.09 -12.44 12.29
N GLU A 202 28.80 -11.85 11.33
CA GLU A 202 28.71 -12.14 9.89
C GLU A 202 27.37 -11.78 9.19
N SER A 203 26.39 -11.21 9.89
CA SER A 203 25.14 -10.76 9.27
C SER A 203 25.33 -9.49 8.43
N THR A 204 24.72 -9.45 7.25
CA THR A 204 24.77 -8.29 6.34
C THR A 204 23.40 -7.61 6.17
N GLY A 205 22.41 -8.04 6.94
CA GLY A 205 21.01 -7.64 6.79
C GLY A 205 20.20 -7.90 8.06
N LEU A 206 18.88 -7.91 7.92
CA LEU A 206 17.96 -8.25 9.00
C LEU A 206 17.98 -9.75 9.29
N ASP A 207 17.61 -10.12 10.52
CA ASP A 207 17.19 -11.50 10.82
C ASP A 207 15.92 -11.86 10.02
N MET A 208 15.81 -13.13 9.60
CA MET A 208 14.72 -13.63 8.75
C MET A 208 13.38 -13.64 9.49
N ASP A 209 13.36 -14.00 10.77
CA ASP A 209 12.13 -14.01 11.56
C ASP A 209 11.62 -12.60 11.78
N TYR A 210 12.53 -11.66 12.07
CA TYR A 210 12.19 -10.25 12.12
C TYR A 210 11.67 -9.72 10.76
N ALA A 211 12.39 -10.00 9.67
CA ALA A 211 12.04 -9.54 8.35
C ALA A 211 10.65 -10.02 7.91
N THR A 212 10.31 -11.28 8.23
CA THR A 212 9.05 -11.92 7.83
C THR A 212 7.90 -11.71 8.82
N GLY A 213 8.06 -10.88 9.85
CA GLY A 213 7.07 -10.69 10.94
C GLY A 213 5.66 -10.29 10.48
N TRP A 214 5.52 -9.60 9.36
CA TRP A 214 4.24 -9.23 8.74
C TRP A 214 4.09 -9.87 7.36
N SER A 215 4.11 -11.20 7.34
CA SER A 215 3.83 -11.99 6.14
C SER A 215 2.32 -12.10 5.93
N MET A 216 1.87 -12.00 4.68
CA MET A 216 0.47 -12.21 4.32
C MET A 216 0.17 -13.71 4.32
N HIS A 217 -0.66 -14.20 5.23
CA HIS A 217 -1.08 -15.60 5.16
C HIS A 217 -2.04 -15.82 3.97
N PRO A 218 -1.98 -16.94 3.23
CA PRO A 218 -2.86 -17.17 2.08
C PRO A 218 -4.36 -17.06 2.38
N THR A 219 -4.80 -17.35 3.61
CA THR A 219 -6.21 -17.18 4.00
C THR A 219 -6.59 -15.71 4.20
N GLU A 220 -5.64 -14.84 4.54
CA GLU A 220 -5.88 -13.40 4.71
C GLU A 220 -6.14 -12.69 3.38
N LEU A 221 -5.97 -13.36 2.23
CA LEU A 221 -6.39 -12.84 0.92
C LEU A 221 -7.90 -12.54 0.85
N LEU A 222 -8.71 -13.18 1.70
CA LEU A 222 -10.13 -12.85 1.81
C LEU A 222 -10.35 -11.40 2.28
N THR A 223 -9.38 -10.79 2.96
CA THR A 223 -9.45 -9.37 3.36
C THR A 223 -9.44 -8.40 2.17
N PHE A 224 -8.98 -8.85 0.98
CA PHE A 224 -9.00 -8.02 -0.23
C PHE A 224 -10.42 -7.73 -0.71
N VAL A 225 -11.37 -8.60 -0.40
CA VAL A 225 -12.81 -8.52 -0.77
C VAL A 225 -13.74 -8.35 0.43
N ILE A 226 -13.39 -8.90 1.59
CA ILE A 226 -14.15 -8.80 2.84
C ILE A 226 -13.24 -8.13 3.89
N PRO A 227 -13.23 -6.79 3.99
CA PRO A 227 -12.22 -6.01 4.71
C PRO A 227 -11.95 -6.48 6.14
N ARG A 228 -13.01 -6.89 6.86
CA ARG A 228 -12.94 -7.33 8.26
C ARG A 228 -13.18 -8.82 8.42
N PHE A 229 -12.81 -9.63 7.41
CA PHE A 229 -12.82 -11.08 7.52
C PHE A 229 -11.98 -11.54 8.74
N TYR A 230 -10.76 -11.03 8.85
CA TYR A 230 -9.92 -11.21 10.04
C TYR A 230 -10.07 -10.08 11.08
N GLY A 231 -11.23 -9.41 11.11
CA GLY A 231 -11.56 -8.41 12.13
C GLY A 231 -10.96 -7.01 11.93
N GLY A 232 -10.36 -6.72 10.76
CA GLY A 232 -9.92 -5.36 10.43
C GLY A 232 -8.62 -4.96 11.12
N THR A 233 -8.63 -3.85 11.87
CA THR A 233 -7.44 -3.34 12.57
C THR A 233 -7.36 -3.84 14.02
N SER A 234 -6.17 -3.81 14.63
CA SER A 234 -5.97 -4.17 16.04
C SER A 234 -6.52 -3.15 17.04
N ASN A 235 -7.11 -2.05 16.58
CA ASN A 235 -7.70 -1.00 17.43
C ASN A 235 -8.84 -0.31 16.67
N GLU A 236 -9.92 -1.05 16.38
CA GLU A 236 -11.05 -0.56 15.58
C GLU A 236 -12.22 -0.12 16.48
N LEU A 237 -12.89 0.97 16.10
CA LEU A 237 -14.14 1.41 16.73
C LEU A 237 -15.27 0.44 16.36
N TYR A 238 -15.81 -0.27 17.34
CA TYR A 238 -16.95 -1.16 17.14
C TYR A 238 -18.25 -0.37 17.05
N THR A 239 -18.93 -0.50 15.91
CA THR A 239 -20.19 0.19 15.58
C THR A 239 -21.36 -0.77 15.44
N GLY A 240 -21.14 -2.06 15.71
CA GLY A 240 -22.18 -3.09 15.68
C GLY A 240 -23.06 -3.04 16.92
N THR A 241 -24.09 -3.88 16.93
CA THR A 241 -25.13 -3.89 17.97
C THR A 241 -25.26 -5.23 18.70
N LYS A 242 -24.57 -6.30 18.25
CA LYS A 242 -24.65 -7.61 18.95
C LYS A 242 -24.10 -7.55 20.38
N VAL A 243 -23.11 -6.70 20.63
CA VAL A 243 -22.50 -6.52 21.94
C VAL A 243 -22.65 -5.07 22.39
N GLU A 244 -23.86 -4.71 22.82
CA GLU A 244 -24.27 -3.32 23.09
C GLU A 244 -23.33 -2.58 24.06
N GLN A 245 -22.84 -3.24 25.11
CA GLN A 245 -21.94 -2.63 26.09
C GLN A 245 -20.57 -2.19 25.54
N TRP A 246 -20.20 -2.66 24.34
CA TRP A 246 -18.98 -2.27 23.64
C TRP A 246 -19.22 -1.38 22.44
N HIS A 247 -20.48 -1.02 22.16
CA HIS A 247 -20.82 -0.09 21.11
C HIS A 247 -20.06 1.24 21.31
N ASN A 248 -19.47 1.75 20.23
CA ASN A 248 -18.60 2.93 20.19
C ASN A 248 -17.35 2.83 21.09
N LYS A 249 -16.87 1.62 21.40
CA LYS A 249 -15.56 1.40 22.03
C LYS A 249 -14.55 0.89 21.02
N LYS A 250 -13.28 1.25 21.21
CA LYS A 250 -12.17 0.70 20.43
C LYS A 250 -11.79 -0.68 20.98
N LEU A 251 -11.74 -1.67 20.10
CA LEU A 251 -11.53 -3.08 20.46
C LEU A 251 -10.38 -3.70 19.65
N PRO A 252 -9.69 -4.73 20.19
CA PRO A 252 -8.70 -5.52 19.46
C PRO A 252 -9.37 -6.53 18.53
N THR A 253 -9.98 -6.02 17.46
CA THR A 253 -10.84 -6.82 16.57
C THR A 253 -10.03 -7.72 15.65
N TYR A 254 -8.82 -7.32 15.24
CA TYR A 254 -7.96 -8.15 14.38
C TYR A 254 -7.58 -9.49 15.02
N TRP A 255 -7.84 -10.59 14.28
CA TRP A 255 -7.58 -11.96 14.71
C TRP A 255 -6.80 -12.83 13.71
N GLY A 256 -6.18 -12.21 12.71
CA GLY A 256 -5.36 -12.90 11.70
C GLY A 256 -3.99 -13.35 12.20
N HIS A 257 -3.13 -13.74 11.25
CA HIS A 257 -1.83 -14.35 11.49
C HIS A 257 -0.71 -13.33 11.76
N MET A 258 -0.91 -12.06 11.42
CA MET A 258 0.07 -11.02 11.75
C MET A 258 0.02 -10.69 13.26
N PRO A 259 1.10 -10.13 13.85
CA PRO A 259 1.07 -9.70 15.25
C PRO A 259 -0.03 -8.67 15.52
N PHE A 260 -0.13 -7.68 14.65
CA PHE A 260 -1.18 -6.66 14.64
C PHE A 260 -1.34 -6.06 13.25
N THR A 261 -2.49 -5.43 13.01
CA THR A 261 -2.76 -4.64 11.81
C THR A 261 -3.23 -3.25 12.19
N GLN A 262 -2.90 -2.27 11.35
CA GLN A 262 -3.37 -0.90 11.51
C GLN A 262 -3.94 -0.35 10.19
N ALA A 263 -3.92 -1.13 9.12
CA ALA A 263 -4.44 -0.77 7.82
C ALA A 263 -5.41 -1.84 7.32
N TYR A 264 -6.33 -1.44 6.44
CA TYR A 264 -7.14 -2.40 5.69
C TYR A 264 -6.43 -2.74 4.39
N ASP A 265 -6.27 -4.03 4.12
CA ASP A 265 -5.77 -4.53 2.83
C ASP A 265 -6.89 -4.71 1.79
N TYR A 266 -8.05 -4.10 2.04
CA TYR A 266 -9.21 -4.09 1.15
C TYR A 266 -8.92 -3.36 -0.17
N PHE A 267 -9.25 -4.01 -1.30
CA PHE A 267 -9.03 -3.43 -2.63
C PHE A 267 -10.30 -2.82 -3.25
N GLY A 268 -11.48 -3.12 -2.71
CA GLY A 268 -12.76 -2.75 -3.31
C GLY A 268 -13.35 -3.85 -4.18
N VAL A 269 -14.57 -4.28 -3.88
CA VAL A 269 -15.33 -5.28 -4.64
C VAL A 269 -15.60 -4.77 -6.05
N VAL A 270 -16.00 -3.51 -6.21
CA VAL A 270 -16.25 -2.91 -7.54
C VAL A 270 -14.96 -2.91 -8.37
N LEU A 271 -13.85 -2.47 -7.76
CA LEU A 271 -12.56 -2.40 -8.44
C LEU A 271 -12.07 -3.79 -8.85
N LEU A 272 -12.18 -4.79 -7.97
CA LEU A 272 -11.82 -6.18 -8.23
C LEU A 272 -12.69 -6.83 -9.31
N PHE A 273 -13.99 -6.56 -9.31
CA PHE A 273 -14.91 -7.07 -10.34
C PHE A 273 -14.46 -6.63 -11.73
N PHE A 274 -14.20 -5.33 -11.91
CA PHE A 274 -13.66 -4.80 -13.15
C PHE A 274 -12.23 -5.29 -13.44
N ALA A 275 -11.39 -5.48 -12.42
CA ALA A 275 -10.03 -5.98 -12.60
C ALA A 275 -9.99 -7.41 -13.16
N ILE A 276 -10.78 -8.32 -12.58
CA ILE A 276 -10.89 -9.70 -13.07
C ILE A 276 -11.46 -9.73 -14.49
N MET A 277 -12.49 -8.92 -14.75
CA MET A 277 -13.04 -8.78 -16.10
C MET A 277 -11.99 -8.27 -17.10
N GLY A 278 -11.23 -7.23 -16.75
CA GLY A 278 -10.18 -6.67 -17.59
C GLY A 278 -9.06 -7.67 -17.87
N LEU A 279 -8.64 -8.43 -16.85
CA LEU A 279 -7.67 -9.50 -16.97
C LEU A 279 -8.13 -10.56 -17.97
N ILE A 280 -9.35 -11.08 -17.82
CA ILE A 280 -9.91 -12.15 -18.68
C ILE A 280 -10.10 -11.66 -20.11
N VAL A 281 -10.74 -10.51 -20.30
CA VAL A 281 -11.09 -10.01 -21.65
C VAL A 281 -9.85 -9.53 -22.40
N SER A 282 -8.90 -8.89 -21.71
CA SER A 282 -7.68 -8.36 -22.32
C SER A 282 -6.48 -9.30 -22.25
N PHE A 283 -6.66 -10.58 -21.87
CA PHE A 283 -5.58 -11.54 -21.66
C PHE A 283 -4.65 -11.75 -22.87
N LYS A 284 -5.16 -11.51 -24.09
CA LYS A 284 -4.37 -11.60 -25.32
C LYS A 284 -3.29 -10.51 -25.40
N LYS A 285 -3.41 -9.40 -24.66
CA LYS A 285 -2.42 -8.31 -24.67
C LYS A 285 -1.17 -8.72 -23.88
N GLY A 286 0.00 -8.59 -24.50
CA GLY A 286 1.28 -8.91 -23.84
C GLY A 286 1.49 -8.16 -22.51
N LEU A 287 1.07 -6.89 -22.45
CA LEU A 287 1.08 -6.09 -21.22
C LEU A 287 0.31 -6.76 -20.07
N ILE A 288 -0.85 -7.36 -20.34
CA ILE A 288 -1.67 -8.03 -19.31
C ILE A 288 -0.97 -9.28 -18.80
N LYS A 289 -0.31 -10.05 -19.68
CA LYS A 289 0.47 -11.23 -19.28
C LYS A 289 1.69 -10.86 -18.43
N VAL A 290 2.40 -9.80 -18.80
CA VAL A 290 3.58 -9.31 -18.06
C VAL A 290 3.19 -8.76 -16.69
N THR A 291 2.12 -7.97 -16.63
CA THR A 291 1.59 -7.49 -15.35
C THR A 291 1.01 -8.62 -14.52
N LEU A 292 0.47 -9.69 -15.12
CA LEU A 292 0.03 -10.88 -14.38
C LEU A 292 1.22 -11.62 -13.75
N ALA A 293 2.33 -11.77 -14.48
CA ALA A 293 3.55 -12.35 -13.91
C ALA A 293 4.06 -11.54 -12.71
N LEU A 294 4.06 -10.20 -12.80
CA LEU A 294 4.45 -9.34 -11.69
C LEU A 294 3.45 -9.38 -10.53
N PHE A 295 2.15 -9.45 -10.82
CA PHE A 295 1.09 -9.60 -9.82
C PHE A 295 1.27 -10.90 -9.03
N LEU A 296 1.49 -12.03 -9.71
CA LEU A 296 1.72 -13.32 -9.07
C LEU A 296 3.02 -13.34 -8.28
N LEU A 297 4.11 -12.79 -8.82
CA LEU A 297 5.37 -12.69 -8.08
C LEU A 297 5.20 -11.85 -6.81
N SER A 298 4.49 -10.72 -6.89
CA SER A 298 4.22 -9.85 -5.73
C SER A 298 3.36 -10.58 -4.70
N LEU A 299 2.31 -11.29 -5.14
CA LEU A 299 1.47 -12.11 -4.26
C LEU A 299 2.29 -13.18 -3.52
N PHE A 300 3.08 -13.97 -4.25
CA PHE A 300 3.85 -15.05 -3.64
C PHE A 300 4.98 -14.53 -2.74
N LEU A 301 5.62 -13.42 -3.07
CA LEU A 301 6.59 -12.78 -2.18
C LEU A 301 5.93 -12.21 -0.92
N SER A 302 4.68 -11.75 -1.01
CA SER A 302 3.94 -11.24 0.15
C SER A 302 3.71 -12.30 1.22
N PHE A 303 3.72 -13.59 0.84
CA PHE A 303 3.54 -14.70 1.75
C PHE A 303 4.70 -14.90 2.72
N GLY A 304 5.89 -14.37 2.44
CA GLY A 304 7.03 -14.38 3.35
C GLY A 304 7.28 -15.74 4.00
N ARG A 305 7.14 -15.83 5.32
CA ARG A 305 7.33 -17.08 6.09
C ARG A 305 6.33 -18.20 5.75
N HIS A 306 5.21 -17.89 5.10
CA HIS A 306 4.22 -18.86 4.62
C HIS A 306 4.59 -19.44 3.25
N LEU A 307 5.60 -18.88 2.58
CA LEU A 307 6.23 -19.45 1.39
C LEU A 307 7.76 -19.29 1.48
N PRO A 308 8.41 -19.96 2.46
CA PRO A 308 9.77 -19.65 2.86
C PRO A 308 10.78 -19.90 1.74
N PHE A 309 10.57 -20.91 0.90
CA PHE A 309 11.45 -21.23 -0.24
C PHE A 309 11.60 -20.06 -1.22
N LEU A 310 10.48 -19.43 -1.62
CA LEU A 310 10.55 -18.30 -2.56
C LEU A 310 11.12 -17.07 -1.88
N TYR A 311 10.72 -16.81 -0.63
CA TYR A 311 11.18 -15.64 0.10
C TYR A 311 12.68 -15.72 0.41
N SER A 312 13.20 -16.89 0.80
CA SER A 312 14.62 -17.09 1.09
C SER A 312 15.50 -16.92 -0.14
N LEU A 313 15.05 -17.35 -1.33
CA LEU A 313 15.76 -17.10 -2.59
C LEU A 313 16.00 -15.60 -2.78
N PHE A 314 14.96 -14.79 -2.59
CA PHE A 314 15.07 -13.33 -2.70
C PHE A 314 15.92 -12.74 -1.58
N PHE A 315 15.68 -13.15 -0.34
CA PHE A 315 16.38 -12.66 0.84
C PHE A 315 17.89 -12.88 0.76
N GLN A 316 18.33 -14.04 0.29
CA GLN A 316 19.74 -14.40 0.27
C GLN A 316 20.48 -13.90 -0.99
N HIS A 317 19.81 -13.82 -2.14
CA HIS A 317 20.51 -13.63 -3.43
C HIS A 317 20.23 -12.28 -4.10
N ILE A 318 19.11 -11.61 -3.77
CA ILE A 318 18.74 -10.36 -4.43
C ILE A 318 19.36 -9.19 -3.67
N PRO A 319 20.19 -8.36 -4.32
CA PRO A 319 20.87 -7.25 -3.66
C PRO A 319 19.90 -6.34 -2.90
N PHE A 320 20.29 -5.97 -1.68
CA PHE A 320 19.52 -5.14 -0.74
C PHE A 320 18.23 -5.76 -0.18
N PHE A 321 17.77 -6.91 -0.67
CA PHE A 321 16.49 -7.47 -0.26
C PHE A 321 16.49 -7.93 1.20
N ASN A 322 17.62 -8.42 1.71
CA ASN A 322 17.81 -8.75 3.13
C ASN A 322 17.69 -7.56 4.10
N LYS A 323 17.59 -6.32 3.59
CA LYS A 323 17.37 -5.10 4.41
C LYS A 323 15.89 -4.76 4.56
N PHE A 324 15.01 -5.49 3.88
CA PHE A 324 13.57 -5.25 3.85
C PHE A 324 12.83 -6.12 4.87
N ARG A 325 11.74 -5.58 5.40
CA ARG A 325 10.84 -6.26 6.36
C ARG A 325 9.40 -6.12 5.91
N VAL A 326 8.49 -6.87 6.53
CA VAL A 326 7.04 -6.82 6.25
C VAL A 326 6.77 -7.23 4.79
N PRO A 327 6.80 -8.54 4.48
CA PRO A 327 6.60 -9.03 3.12
C PRO A 327 5.29 -8.56 2.49
N SER A 328 4.21 -8.39 3.28
CA SER A 328 2.93 -7.84 2.82
C SER A 328 3.03 -6.45 2.20
N MET A 329 4.13 -5.72 2.42
CA MET A 329 4.34 -4.39 1.84
C MET A 329 4.42 -4.41 0.31
N ILE A 330 4.79 -5.54 -0.32
CA ILE A 330 4.83 -5.67 -1.79
C ILE A 330 3.42 -5.67 -2.43
N LEU A 331 2.36 -5.85 -1.65
CA LEU A 331 0.97 -5.82 -2.13
C LEU A 331 0.60 -4.48 -2.78
N VAL A 332 1.35 -3.40 -2.51
CA VAL A 332 1.20 -2.12 -3.23
C VAL A 332 1.40 -2.27 -4.75
N VAL A 333 2.24 -3.21 -5.18
CA VAL A 333 2.44 -3.55 -6.60
C VAL A 333 1.20 -4.25 -7.16
N MET A 334 0.58 -5.13 -6.38
CA MET A 334 -0.68 -5.77 -6.77
C MET A 334 -1.80 -4.76 -6.89
N GLN A 335 -1.97 -3.87 -5.91
CA GLN A 335 -2.95 -2.78 -5.93
C GLN A 335 -2.78 -1.91 -7.18
N PHE A 336 -1.54 -1.53 -7.50
CA PHE A 336 -1.21 -0.78 -8.71
C PHE A 336 -1.64 -1.50 -10.01
N ILE A 337 -1.35 -2.81 -10.10
CA ILE A 337 -1.70 -3.62 -11.27
C ILE A 337 -3.21 -3.84 -11.40
N LEU A 338 -3.90 -4.08 -10.28
CA LEU A 338 -5.34 -4.29 -10.25
C LEU A 338 -6.10 -3.08 -10.78
N VAL A 339 -5.68 -1.86 -10.43
CA VAL A 339 -6.26 -0.64 -10.98
C VAL A 339 -6.12 -0.58 -12.51
N ILE A 340 -4.95 -0.96 -13.04
CA ILE A 340 -4.71 -1.01 -14.49
C ILE A 340 -5.68 -2.00 -15.14
N TRP A 341 -5.81 -3.20 -14.58
CA TRP A 341 -6.76 -4.20 -15.10
C TRP A 341 -8.20 -3.72 -14.97
N ALA A 342 -8.58 -3.05 -13.88
CA ALA A 342 -9.93 -2.55 -13.68
C ALA A 342 -10.32 -1.53 -14.76
N ALA A 343 -9.41 -0.62 -15.10
CA ALA A 343 -9.63 0.33 -16.19
C ALA A 343 -9.75 -0.38 -17.56
N PHE A 344 -8.98 -1.44 -17.81
CA PHE A 344 -9.18 -2.30 -18.99
C PHE A 344 -10.52 -3.04 -18.96
N GLY A 345 -11.00 -3.43 -17.78
CA GLY A 345 -12.32 -4.02 -17.58
C GLY A 345 -13.42 -3.06 -18.03
N LEU A 346 -13.39 -1.83 -17.49
CA LEU A 346 -14.35 -0.79 -17.87
C LEU A 346 -14.30 -0.49 -19.37
N LYS A 347 -13.09 -0.37 -19.94
CA LYS A 347 -12.92 -0.20 -21.39
C LYS A 347 -13.60 -1.30 -22.18
N SER A 348 -13.42 -2.56 -21.77
CA SER A 348 -13.97 -3.70 -22.50
C SER A 348 -15.51 -3.75 -22.49
N ILE A 349 -16.14 -3.24 -21.42
CA ILE A 349 -17.58 -3.03 -21.36
C ILE A 349 -18.01 -1.87 -22.27
N LEU A 350 -17.33 -0.72 -22.19
CA LEU A 350 -17.70 0.46 -22.97
C LEU A 350 -17.58 0.28 -24.48
N GLU A 351 -16.69 -0.60 -24.93
CA GLU A 351 -16.45 -0.94 -26.34
C GLU A 351 -17.13 -2.26 -26.76
N ILE A 352 -18.10 -2.75 -25.99
CA ILE A 352 -18.75 -4.04 -26.26
C ILE A 352 -19.48 -4.06 -27.61
N THR A 353 -19.30 -5.15 -28.37
CA THR A 353 -20.03 -5.42 -29.61
C THR A 353 -21.12 -6.47 -29.40
N LYS A 354 -22.16 -6.51 -30.25
CA LYS A 354 -23.28 -7.47 -30.15
C LYS A 354 -22.81 -8.93 -30.05
N GLU A 355 -21.79 -9.30 -30.82
CA GLU A 355 -21.22 -10.65 -30.84
C GLU A 355 -20.56 -11.05 -29.51
N ASN A 356 -20.05 -10.08 -28.76
CA ASN A 356 -19.32 -10.32 -27.52
C ASN A 356 -20.22 -10.28 -26.26
N VAL A 357 -21.49 -9.89 -26.39
CA VAL A 357 -22.41 -9.73 -25.25
C VAL A 357 -22.53 -11.02 -24.45
N LYS A 358 -22.80 -12.17 -25.10
CA LYS A 358 -22.95 -13.47 -24.42
C LYS A 358 -21.69 -13.90 -23.66
N LYS A 359 -20.52 -13.65 -24.26
CA LYS A 359 -19.24 -13.93 -23.61
C LYS A 359 -19.05 -13.09 -22.35
N VAL A 360 -19.33 -11.79 -22.42
CA VAL A 360 -19.21 -10.88 -21.27
C VAL A 360 -20.24 -11.22 -20.20
N GLN A 361 -21.48 -11.59 -20.56
CA GLN A 361 -22.48 -12.09 -19.61
C GLN A 361 -21.98 -13.30 -18.82
N ASN A 362 -21.40 -14.29 -19.50
CA ASN A 362 -20.85 -15.47 -18.84
C ASN A 362 -19.72 -15.09 -17.86
N ILE A 363 -18.87 -14.11 -18.22
CA ILE A 363 -17.83 -13.60 -17.32
C ILE A 363 -18.47 -12.90 -16.11
N ILE A 364 -19.50 -12.07 -16.31
CA ILE A 364 -20.24 -11.41 -15.23
C ILE A 364 -20.85 -12.44 -14.29
N PHE A 365 -21.50 -13.49 -14.81
CA PHE A 365 -22.08 -14.56 -13.99
C PHE A 365 -21.02 -15.40 -13.29
N GLY A 366 -19.87 -15.65 -13.92
CA GLY A 366 -18.75 -16.36 -13.29
C GLY A 366 -18.16 -15.58 -12.12
N ILE A 367 -17.82 -14.30 -12.33
CA ILE A 367 -17.27 -13.43 -11.29
C ILE A 367 -18.33 -13.19 -10.19
N GLY A 368 -19.54 -12.79 -10.60
CA GLY A 368 -20.63 -12.49 -9.68
C GLY A 368 -21.06 -13.70 -8.87
N GLY A 369 -21.25 -14.84 -9.51
CA GLY A 369 -21.60 -16.10 -8.85
C GLY A 369 -20.53 -16.55 -7.86
N THR A 370 -19.24 -16.41 -8.21
CA THR A 370 -18.13 -16.75 -7.30
C THR A 370 -18.12 -15.84 -6.07
N LEU A 371 -18.18 -14.52 -6.26
CA LEU A 371 -18.15 -13.57 -5.14
C LEU A 371 -19.39 -13.70 -4.25
N ILE A 372 -20.57 -13.91 -4.84
CA ILE A 372 -21.80 -14.17 -4.08
C ILE A 372 -21.68 -15.46 -3.29
N LEU A 373 -21.19 -16.55 -3.91
CA LEU A 373 -20.99 -17.83 -3.24
C LEU A 373 -20.04 -17.68 -2.04
N VAL A 374 -18.90 -17.00 -2.21
CA VAL A 374 -17.97 -16.71 -1.11
C VAL A 374 -18.67 -15.94 0.00
N GLY A 375 -19.45 -14.90 -0.34
CA GLY A 375 -20.20 -14.13 0.64
C GLY A 375 -21.23 -14.95 1.39
N LEU A 376 -21.97 -15.82 0.70
CA LEU A 376 -22.95 -16.71 1.30
C LEU A 376 -22.31 -17.74 2.23
N ILE A 377 -21.15 -18.30 1.84
CA ILE A 377 -20.37 -19.19 2.70
C ILE A 377 -20.01 -18.46 4.00
N VAL A 378 -19.55 -17.22 3.93
CA VAL A 378 -19.20 -16.44 5.14
C VAL A 378 -20.43 -16.07 5.97
N LEU A 379 -21.58 -15.79 5.35
CA LEU A 379 -22.81 -15.49 6.08
C LEU A 379 -23.36 -16.72 6.81
N ILE A 380 -23.38 -17.88 6.16
CA ILE A 380 -23.96 -19.13 6.66
C ILE A 380 -23.01 -19.84 7.63
N PHE A 381 -21.73 -19.98 7.25
CA PHE A 381 -20.73 -20.73 8.01
C PHE A 381 -19.79 -19.83 8.81
N GLY A 382 -20.07 -18.53 8.90
CA GLY A 382 -19.24 -17.55 9.60
C GLY A 382 -18.92 -17.92 11.05
N SER A 383 -19.89 -18.50 11.76
CA SER A 383 -19.74 -18.93 13.15
C SER A 383 -18.84 -20.16 13.33
N SER A 384 -18.51 -20.87 12.24
CA SER A 384 -17.61 -22.01 12.27
C SER A 384 -16.13 -21.61 12.12
N PHE A 385 -15.84 -20.35 11.81
CA PHE A 385 -14.46 -19.86 11.82
C PHE A 385 -13.96 -19.67 13.26
N PRO A 386 -12.62 -19.71 13.49
CA PRO A 386 -12.06 -19.59 14.84
C PRO A 386 -12.42 -18.29 15.55
N LEU A 387 -12.43 -17.15 14.83
CA LEU A 387 -12.74 -15.82 15.35
C LEU A 387 -11.86 -15.40 16.55
N GLU A 388 -10.68 -16.01 16.68
CA GLU A 388 -9.77 -15.90 17.82
C GLU A 388 -8.31 -15.90 17.38
N LYS A 389 -7.48 -15.17 18.13
CA LYS A 389 -6.03 -15.35 18.11
C LYS A 389 -5.61 -16.41 19.12
N ALA A 390 -4.47 -17.05 18.85
CA ALA A 390 -3.86 -18.01 19.75
C ALA A 390 -3.62 -17.46 21.19
N SER A 391 -3.40 -16.15 21.33
CA SER A 391 -3.19 -15.49 22.62
C SER A 391 -4.48 -15.10 23.34
N ASP A 392 -5.64 -15.14 22.68
CA ASP A 392 -6.87 -14.58 23.27
C ASP A 392 -7.33 -15.42 24.47
N ALA A 393 -7.20 -16.75 24.41
CA ALA A 393 -7.62 -17.65 25.47
C ALA A 393 -6.82 -17.49 26.78
N SER A 394 -5.57 -17.01 26.70
CA SER A 394 -4.75 -16.72 27.89
C SER A 394 -4.89 -15.28 28.39
N GLN A 395 -5.44 -14.38 27.58
CA GLN A 395 -5.56 -12.96 27.89
C GLN A 395 -6.95 -12.57 28.42
N TYR A 396 -8.01 -13.28 28.04
CA TYR A 396 -9.39 -12.92 28.36
C TYR A 396 -10.13 -14.03 29.09
N GLU A 397 -11.05 -13.64 29.99
CA GLU A 397 -12.01 -14.56 30.60
C GLU A 397 -12.99 -15.12 29.55
N PRO A 398 -13.53 -16.35 29.74
CA PRO A 398 -14.41 -16.99 28.75
C PRO A 398 -15.59 -16.14 28.29
N GLN A 399 -16.24 -15.40 29.20
CA GLN A 399 -17.37 -14.54 28.87
C GLN A 399 -16.95 -13.36 27.94
N VAL A 400 -15.80 -12.75 28.23
CA VAL A 400 -15.24 -11.67 27.40
C VAL A 400 -14.84 -12.21 26.03
N LEU A 401 -14.27 -13.42 26.00
CA LEU A 401 -13.85 -14.09 24.79
C LEU A 401 -15.03 -14.38 23.85
N ASP A 402 -16.15 -14.87 24.37
CA ASP A 402 -17.36 -15.09 23.57
C ASP A 402 -17.94 -13.78 23.01
N MET A 403 -17.88 -12.69 23.78
CA MET A 403 -18.26 -11.37 23.26
C MET A 403 -17.32 -10.89 22.14
N ILE A 404 -16.00 -11.13 22.27
CA ILE A 404 -15.03 -10.82 21.21
C ILE A 404 -15.35 -11.61 19.94
N ARG A 405 -15.67 -12.91 20.06
CA ARG A 405 -16.11 -13.75 18.92
C ARG A 405 -17.36 -13.16 18.25
N GLN A 406 -18.36 -12.74 19.03
CA GLN A 406 -19.59 -12.15 18.49
C GLN A 406 -19.34 -10.84 17.74
N VAL A 407 -18.49 -9.97 18.28
CA VAL A 407 -18.06 -8.73 17.60
C VAL A 407 -17.39 -9.04 16.26
N ARG A 408 -16.40 -9.95 16.26
CA ARG A 408 -15.65 -10.33 15.05
C ARG A 408 -16.56 -10.97 14.01
N LEU A 409 -17.47 -11.86 14.43
CA LEU A 409 -18.46 -12.48 13.57
C LEU A 409 -19.39 -11.45 12.92
N GLU A 410 -19.92 -10.50 13.70
CA GLU A 410 -20.78 -9.44 13.17
C GLU A 410 -20.06 -8.57 12.14
N MET A 411 -18.82 -8.17 12.41
CA MET A 411 -18.00 -7.38 11.48
C MET A 411 -17.75 -8.12 10.17
N MET A 412 -17.39 -9.40 10.26
CA MET A 412 -17.17 -10.27 9.11
C MET A 412 -18.46 -10.47 8.28
N GLN A 413 -19.59 -10.78 8.94
CA GLN A 413 -20.88 -10.98 8.26
C GLN A 413 -21.39 -9.69 7.60
N THR A 414 -21.24 -8.55 8.27
CA THR A 414 -21.60 -7.23 7.72
C THR A 414 -20.83 -6.95 6.42
N ASP A 415 -19.54 -7.27 6.40
CA ASP A 415 -18.69 -7.05 5.23
C ASP A 415 -18.97 -8.06 4.11
N ALA A 416 -19.30 -9.31 4.45
CA ALA A 416 -19.72 -10.31 3.48
C ALA A 416 -21.04 -9.91 2.79
N LEU A 417 -22.01 -9.40 3.55
CA LEU A 417 -23.26 -8.87 3.01
C LEU A 417 -23.00 -7.66 2.09
N ARG A 418 -22.16 -6.72 2.54
CA ARG A 418 -21.74 -5.57 1.74
C ARG A 418 -21.11 -6.01 0.42
N MET A 419 -20.23 -7.01 0.43
CA MET A 419 -19.63 -7.58 -0.78
C MET A 419 -20.67 -8.15 -1.74
N ILE A 420 -21.65 -8.92 -1.25
CA ILE A 420 -22.74 -9.45 -2.07
C ILE A 420 -23.52 -8.30 -2.73
N ILE A 421 -23.88 -7.28 -1.96
CA ILE A 421 -24.63 -6.11 -2.47
C ILE A 421 -23.85 -5.40 -3.57
N PHE A 422 -22.57 -5.06 -3.36
CA PHE A 422 -21.77 -4.40 -4.39
C PHE A 422 -21.55 -5.27 -5.63
N THR A 423 -21.40 -6.58 -5.44
CA THR A 423 -21.29 -7.53 -6.55
C THR A 423 -22.57 -7.54 -7.40
N LEU A 424 -23.74 -7.65 -6.76
CA LEU A 424 -25.03 -7.64 -7.44
C LEU A 424 -25.28 -6.32 -8.16
N VAL A 425 -25.08 -5.18 -7.48
CA VAL A 425 -25.25 -3.85 -8.07
C VAL A 425 -24.32 -3.66 -9.27
N THR A 426 -23.05 -4.05 -9.16
CA THR A 426 -22.08 -3.95 -10.27
C THR A 426 -22.50 -4.84 -11.45
N ALA A 427 -22.86 -6.10 -11.19
CA ALA A 427 -23.31 -7.02 -12.22
C ALA A 427 -24.57 -6.51 -12.94
N VAL A 428 -25.58 -6.06 -12.19
CA VAL A 428 -26.83 -5.52 -12.74
C VAL A 428 -26.55 -4.27 -13.57
N LEU A 429 -25.73 -3.33 -13.10
CA LEU A 429 -25.40 -2.12 -13.86
C LEU A 429 -24.71 -2.45 -15.20
N ILE A 430 -23.78 -3.41 -15.20
CA ILE A 430 -23.13 -3.86 -16.43
C ILE A 430 -24.16 -4.53 -17.35
N LEU A 431 -25.02 -5.41 -16.83
CA LEU A 431 -26.07 -6.07 -17.60
C LEU A 431 -27.05 -5.07 -18.23
N LEU A 432 -27.50 -4.06 -17.48
CA LEU A 432 -28.35 -2.99 -18.01
C LEU A 432 -27.66 -2.23 -19.15
N PHE A 433 -26.37 -1.94 -19.01
CA PHE A 433 -25.62 -1.23 -20.04
C PHE A 433 -25.41 -2.06 -21.31
N ILE A 434 -24.97 -3.32 -21.20
CA ILE A 434 -24.70 -4.16 -22.38
C ILE A 434 -25.99 -4.50 -23.17
N HIS A 435 -27.15 -4.52 -22.50
CA HIS A 435 -28.47 -4.66 -23.12
C HIS A 435 -29.08 -3.33 -23.56
N LYS A 436 -28.32 -2.23 -23.49
CA LYS A 436 -28.75 -0.88 -23.91
C LYS A 436 -29.94 -0.31 -23.13
N ALA A 437 -30.21 -0.80 -21.92
CA ALA A 437 -31.25 -0.26 -21.04
C ALA A 437 -30.85 1.11 -20.45
N ILE A 438 -29.55 1.38 -20.31
CA ILE A 438 -29.02 2.67 -19.84
C ILE A 438 -27.98 3.26 -20.80
N ARG A 439 -27.90 4.59 -20.84
CA ARG A 439 -26.94 5.32 -21.69
C ARG A 439 -25.52 5.25 -21.12
N LYS A 440 -24.52 5.37 -22.00
CA LYS A 440 -23.08 5.32 -21.66
C LYS A 440 -22.68 6.21 -20.48
N TYR A 441 -23.06 7.50 -20.49
CA TYR A 441 -22.64 8.42 -19.43
C TYR A 441 -23.34 8.16 -18.10
N ILE A 442 -24.57 7.64 -18.11
CA ILE A 442 -25.29 7.20 -16.90
C ILE A 442 -24.57 6.00 -16.30
N PHE A 443 -24.21 5.01 -17.12
CA PHE A 443 -23.44 3.84 -16.68
C PHE A 443 -22.08 4.25 -16.08
N ILE A 444 -21.31 5.11 -16.75
CA ILE A 444 -20.01 5.60 -16.25
C ILE A 444 -20.17 6.31 -14.90
N GLY A 445 -21.12 7.25 -14.81
CA GLY A 445 -21.40 7.97 -13.57
C GLY A 445 -21.78 7.03 -12.43
N ALA A 446 -22.68 6.08 -12.68
CA ALA A 446 -23.09 5.08 -11.70
C ALA A 446 -21.91 4.21 -11.23
N VAL A 447 -21.08 3.71 -12.16
CA VAL A 447 -19.90 2.89 -11.83
C VAL A 447 -18.89 3.65 -10.96
N ILE A 448 -18.63 4.93 -11.27
CA ILE A 448 -17.74 5.76 -10.45
C ILE A 448 -18.35 6.00 -9.07
N ILE A 449 -19.65 6.30 -8.98
CA ILE A 449 -20.32 6.52 -7.70
C ILE A 449 -20.26 5.26 -6.83
N ILE A 450 -20.61 4.08 -7.36
CA ILE A 450 -20.56 2.85 -6.57
C ILE A 450 -19.13 2.50 -6.15
N LEU A 451 -18.12 2.76 -6.98
CA LEU A 451 -16.70 2.58 -6.64
C LEU A 451 -16.34 3.44 -5.41
N LEU A 452 -16.76 4.69 -5.40
CA LEU A 452 -16.49 5.61 -4.29
C LEU A 452 -17.26 5.20 -3.03
N ILE A 453 -18.53 4.82 -3.14
CA ILE A 453 -19.32 4.32 -2.00
C ILE A 453 -18.71 3.01 -1.44
N ASP A 454 -18.10 2.20 -2.30
CA ASP A 454 -17.40 0.97 -1.89
C ASP A 454 -16.11 1.26 -1.11
N LEU A 455 -15.28 2.21 -1.59
CA LEU A 455 -13.96 2.48 -1.01
C LEU A 455 -13.97 3.49 0.16
N ILE A 456 -14.71 4.60 0.03
CA ILE A 456 -14.66 5.75 0.97
C ILE A 456 -14.98 5.36 2.43
N PRO A 457 -15.97 4.50 2.73
CA PRO A 457 -16.25 4.14 4.13
C PRO A 457 -15.06 3.49 4.84
N TYR A 458 -14.29 2.65 4.15
CA TYR A 458 -13.07 2.04 4.71
C TYR A 458 -11.91 3.03 4.78
N MET A 459 -11.82 3.92 3.79
CA MET A 459 -10.90 5.05 3.85
C MET A 459 -11.16 5.94 5.07
N LYS A 460 -12.43 6.26 5.36
CA LYS A 460 -12.84 7.07 6.53
C LYS A 460 -12.62 6.34 7.86
N LYS A 461 -12.91 5.04 7.93
CA LYS A 461 -12.56 4.23 9.11
C LYS A 461 -11.06 4.25 9.40
N ALA A 462 -10.24 4.39 8.35
CA ALA A 462 -8.80 4.52 8.47
C ALA A 462 -8.31 5.94 8.82
N GLU A 463 -9.14 6.98 8.75
CA GLU A 463 -8.78 8.39 8.98
C GLU A 463 -8.52 8.71 10.47
N GLY A 464 -9.09 7.94 11.39
CA GLY A 464 -8.95 8.19 12.84
C GLY A 464 -9.68 9.45 13.30
N GLU A 465 -9.59 9.75 14.60
CA GLU A 465 -10.11 11.01 15.15
C GLU A 465 -9.04 12.09 15.09
N LEU A 466 -9.43 13.31 14.71
CA LEU A 466 -8.57 14.49 14.80
C LEU A 466 -8.43 14.89 16.27
N TYR A 467 -7.27 14.65 16.86
CA TYR A 467 -6.97 15.06 18.24
C TYR A 467 -6.29 16.44 18.26
N ASP A 468 -6.59 17.24 19.29
CA ASP A 468 -5.78 18.41 19.63
C ASP A 468 -4.38 17.94 20.06
N PRO A 469 -3.32 18.25 19.28
CA PRO A 469 -1.97 17.79 19.58
C PRO A 469 -1.50 18.24 20.96
N VAL A 470 -1.85 19.46 21.38
CA VAL A 470 -1.43 20.03 22.66
C VAL A 470 -2.10 19.28 23.82
N LYS A 471 -3.38 18.92 23.65
CA LYS A 471 -4.11 18.15 24.65
C LYS A 471 -3.56 16.72 24.75
N LEU A 472 -3.29 16.08 23.61
CA LEU A 472 -2.78 14.72 23.55
C LEU A 472 -1.36 14.61 24.13
N GLU A 473 -0.50 15.58 23.81
CA GLU A 473 0.84 15.70 24.37
C GLU A 473 0.80 15.82 25.90
N LYS A 474 -0.04 16.72 26.45
CA LYS A 474 -0.21 16.88 27.91
C LYS A 474 -0.76 15.64 28.60
N GLN A 475 -1.62 14.87 27.93
CA GLN A 475 -2.21 13.65 28.48
C GLN A 475 -1.22 12.48 28.44
N HIS A 476 -0.51 12.31 27.32
CA HIS A 476 0.38 11.19 27.07
C HIS A 476 1.70 11.35 27.83
N PHE A 477 2.35 12.50 27.69
CA PHE A 477 3.57 12.85 28.42
C PHE A 477 3.17 13.55 29.71
N LYS A 478 2.50 12.85 30.64
CA LYS A 478 2.23 13.39 31.97
C LYS A 478 3.47 13.22 32.85
N LEU A 479 3.90 14.27 33.54
CA LEU A 479 5.10 14.27 34.35
C LEU A 479 4.99 13.27 35.52
N LYS A 480 5.77 12.18 35.48
CA LYS A 480 5.79 11.13 36.51
C LYS A 480 6.64 11.58 37.72
N PRO A 481 6.42 11.02 38.94
CA PRO A 481 7.28 11.30 40.10
C PRO A 481 8.77 11.00 39.86
N ALA A 482 9.08 9.95 39.09
CA ALA A 482 10.45 9.63 38.69
C ALA A 482 11.09 10.75 37.85
N ASN A 483 10.37 11.32 36.87
CA ASN A 483 10.85 12.45 36.08
C ASN A 483 11.20 13.64 36.98
N LYS A 484 10.38 13.95 37.98
CA LYS A 484 10.64 15.02 38.95
C LYS A 484 11.91 14.79 39.78
N ALA A 485 12.24 13.54 40.09
CA ALA A 485 13.46 13.20 40.82
C ALA A 485 14.69 13.36 39.93
N ILE A 486 14.62 12.84 38.70
CA ILE A 486 15.72 12.90 37.72
C ILE A 486 15.98 14.36 37.28
N LEU A 487 14.94 15.18 37.09
CA LEU A 487 15.07 16.61 36.74
C LEU A 487 15.81 17.45 37.78
N LYS A 488 16.04 16.94 39.00
CA LYS A 488 16.88 17.61 40.00
C LYS A 488 18.38 17.41 39.74
N ASP A 489 18.76 16.39 38.99
CA ASP A 489 20.13 16.18 38.56
C ASP A 489 20.48 17.18 37.46
N THR A 490 21.45 18.05 37.71
CA THR A 490 21.95 19.04 36.75
C THR A 490 23.19 18.57 36.01
N SER A 491 23.69 17.36 36.30
CA SER A 491 24.83 16.76 35.62
C SER A 491 24.44 16.24 34.23
N TYR A 492 25.42 15.80 33.45
CA TYR A 492 25.16 15.16 32.17
C TYR A 492 24.77 13.69 32.39
N TYR A 493 23.50 13.35 32.13
CA TYR A 493 22.95 12.00 32.33
C TYR A 493 22.20 11.48 31.10
N ARG A 494 21.85 10.19 31.15
CA ARG A 494 20.98 9.49 30.20
C ARG A 494 19.98 8.66 30.99
N VAL A 495 18.75 8.55 30.49
CA VAL A 495 17.68 7.81 31.17
C VAL A 495 17.45 6.48 30.46
N PHE A 496 17.59 5.39 31.21
CA PHE A 496 17.27 4.04 30.74
C PHE A 496 16.13 3.44 31.58
N PRO A 497 14.88 3.47 31.08
CA PRO A 497 13.70 3.12 31.87
C PRO A 497 13.45 1.61 31.92
N ILE A 498 14.13 0.91 32.83
CA ILE A 498 14.07 -0.57 32.97
C ILE A 498 12.66 -1.08 33.26
N THR A 499 11.83 -0.29 33.94
CA THR A 499 10.46 -0.68 34.33
C THR A 499 9.46 -0.67 33.17
N GLU A 500 9.88 -0.21 31.99
CA GLU A 500 9.06 -0.17 30.78
C GLU A 500 9.66 -1.08 29.69
N ASN A 501 9.25 -0.94 28.43
CA ASN A 501 9.94 -1.58 27.32
C ASN A 501 10.99 -0.60 26.75
N PRO A 502 12.23 -0.56 27.29
CA PRO A 502 13.20 0.51 26.99
C PRO A 502 13.66 0.52 25.53
N PHE A 503 13.45 -0.57 24.80
CA PHE A 503 13.83 -0.69 23.38
C PHE A 503 12.69 -0.32 22.43
N ASN A 504 11.46 -0.17 22.93
CA ASN A 504 10.29 0.20 22.13
C ASN A 504 9.60 1.48 22.63
N ASN A 505 10.07 2.08 23.73
CA ASN A 505 9.54 3.33 24.25
C ASN A 505 10.66 4.38 24.39
N ASN A 506 10.44 5.59 23.86
CA ASN A 506 11.32 6.74 24.02
C ASN A 506 10.66 7.93 24.75
N ASP A 507 9.51 7.74 25.41
CA ASP A 507 8.72 8.80 26.05
C ASP A 507 9.52 9.62 27.07
N TRP A 508 10.49 9.00 27.74
CA TRP A 508 11.34 9.66 28.72
C TRP A 508 12.19 10.79 28.11
N SER A 509 12.51 10.69 26.82
CA SER A 509 13.23 11.72 26.05
C SER A 509 12.46 13.04 25.91
N TYR A 510 11.17 13.04 26.26
CA TYR A 510 10.35 14.25 26.24
C TYR A 510 10.76 15.26 27.32
N TYR A 511 11.22 14.77 28.47
CA TYR A 511 11.56 15.60 29.64
C TYR A 511 13.06 15.71 29.92
N HIS A 512 13.83 14.75 29.45
CA HIS A 512 15.26 14.58 29.72
C HIS A 512 16.00 14.60 28.40
#